data_AF-A0A923QBZ6-F1
#
_entry.id   AF-A0A923QBZ6-F1
#
_cell.length_a   1.000
_cell.length_b   1.000
_cell.length_c   1.000
_cell.angle_alpha   90.00
_cell.angle_beta   90.00
_cell.angle_gamma   90.00
#
_symmetry.space_group_name_H-M   'P 1'
#
loop_
_entity.id
_entity.type
_entity.pdbx_description
1 polymer ?
#
loop_
_entity_poly.entity_id
_entity_poly.type
_entity_poly.pdbx_seq_one_letter_code
_entity_poly.pdbx_strand_id
1 'polypeptide(L)'
;MTRLKRRHCLKKIIASSLLVLVPALVLAQTATAPAKPVQMKAKPSASRTEIKSTASQMASGIAASEAALSPEDVKLAERVETGKLPCELGAFVEIQPDPKSPGYFNVLTKTARYRMFPVLSRTGAIRLEDQNSATIWLQLANKSMLMDQKGGKRLADECMSPGQSAVAEALKKNPAPSLLDAPVPAKSSSAAAAPSQPAVVVQPTGLPSAPMSSAVVPMTDASAPVPAQPASAAR
;
A
#
# COMPACT_ATOMS: atom_id res chain seq x y z
N MET A 1 16.09 14.98 34.71
CA MET A 1 15.87 16.45 34.65
C MET A 1 16.20 17.11 33.29
N THR A 2 16.55 16.38 32.22
CA THR A 2 17.17 16.95 31.01
C THR A 2 16.23 17.60 29.97
N ARG A 3 14.91 17.33 29.97
CA ARG A 3 13.99 17.86 28.93
C ARG A 3 13.56 19.33 29.11
N LEU A 4 13.68 19.90 30.31
CA LEU A 4 13.27 21.29 30.58
C LEU A 4 14.24 22.34 29.99
N LYS A 5 15.53 22.00 29.88
CA LYS A 5 16.59 22.93 29.44
C LYS A 5 16.54 23.24 27.93
N ARG A 6 16.08 22.29 27.08
CA ARG A 6 15.90 22.52 25.62
C ARG A 6 14.79 23.54 25.30
N ARG A 7 13.69 23.58 26.07
CA ARG A 7 12.59 24.53 25.84
C ARG A 7 12.95 26.00 26.12
N HIS A 8 14.04 26.25 26.84
CA HIS A 8 14.52 27.60 27.17
C HIS A 8 15.56 28.14 26.17
N CYS A 9 16.20 27.28 25.36
CA CYS A 9 17.18 27.72 24.36
C CYS A 9 16.50 28.41 23.17
N LEU A 10 15.44 27.78 22.62
CA LEU A 10 14.75 28.28 21.42
C LEU A 10 14.04 29.64 21.63
N LYS A 11 13.69 29.99 22.87
CA LYS A 11 12.98 31.24 23.20
C LYS A 11 13.89 32.46 23.39
N LYS A 12 15.23 32.31 23.34
CA LYS A 12 16.19 33.42 23.45
C LYS A 12 16.79 33.89 22.12
N ILE A 13 16.44 33.24 21.00
CA ILE A 13 17.05 33.50 19.68
C ILE A 13 16.27 34.57 18.87
N ILE A 14 15.05 34.93 19.29
CA ILE A 14 14.16 35.86 18.57
C ILE A 14 14.42 37.35 18.92
N ALA A 15 15.38 37.63 19.81
CA ALA A 15 15.55 38.96 20.43
C ALA A 15 16.97 39.56 20.24
N SER A 16 17.54 39.50 19.03
CA SER A 16 18.79 40.21 18.71
C SER A 16 19.02 40.41 17.20
N SER A 17 18.27 41.31 16.55
CA SER A 17 18.63 41.92 15.25
C SER A 17 17.79 43.16 14.99
N LEU A 18 18.30 44.33 15.38
CA LEU A 18 17.73 45.65 15.08
C LEU A 18 18.88 46.69 14.99
N LEU A 19 18.66 47.75 14.22
CA LEU A 19 19.43 49.01 14.15
C LEU A 19 20.56 49.14 13.10
N VAL A 20 20.15 49.32 11.83
CA VAL A 20 20.82 49.99 10.69
C VAL A 20 19.67 50.54 9.81
N LEU A 21 19.42 51.82 9.43
CA LEU A 21 20.12 53.14 9.34
C LEU A 21 21.04 53.29 8.10
N VAL A 22 20.88 54.19 7.11
CA VAL A 22 19.89 55.25 6.69
C VAL A 22 20.26 55.69 5.23
N PRO A 23 19.66 56.69 4.52
CA PRO A 23 18.28 57.24 4.46
C PRO A 23 17.71 57.58 3.03
N ALA A 24 16.37 57.73 2.93
CA ALA A 24 15.61 58.75 2.15
C ALA A 24 15.61 58.87 0.60
N LEU A 25 14.67 59.73 0.11
CA LEU A 25 14.27 60.11 -1.27
C LEU A 25 13.48 59.03 -2.07
N VAL A 26 12.44 59.34 -2.88
CA VAL A 26 11.74 60.62 -3.16
C VAL A 26 10.22 60.41 -3.42
N LEU A 27 9.46 61.50 -3.62
CA LEU A 27 7.99 61.55 -3.71
C LEU A 27 7.38 60.86 -4.96
N ALA A 28 6.16 60.33 -4.81
CA ALA A 28 5.08 60.43 -5.79
C ALA A 28 3.70 60.37 -5.10
N GLN A 29 2.73 61.16 -5.55
CA GLN A 29 1.35 61.18 -5.01
C GLN A 29 0.35 60.83 -6.12
N THR A 30 -0.55 59.87 -5.86
CA THR A 30 -1.85 59.77 -6.56
C THR A 30 -2.90 59.23 -5.61
N ALA A 31 -3.90 60.04 -5.26
CA ALA A 31 -5.07 59.60 -4.50
C ALA A 31 -6.24 59.31 -5.46
N THR A 32 -6.80 58.10 -5.39
CA THR A 32 -8.01 57.72 -6.13
C THR A 32 -9.00 57.04 -5.18
N ALA A 33 -10.30 57.27 -5.39
CA ALA A 33 -11.36 56.99 -4.43
C ALA A 33 -11.63 55.48 -4.15
N PRO A 34 -12.20 55.12 -2.98
CA PRO A 34 -12.49 53.74 -2.61
C PRO A 34 -13.71 53.17 -3.34
N ALA A 35 -13.49 52.44 -4.43
CA ALA A 35 -14.51 51.60 -5.05
C ALA A 35 -14.83 50.37 -4.17
N LYS A 36 -16.06 50.26 -3.66
CA LYS A 36 -16.52 49.08 -2.90
C LYS A 36 -16.54 47.84 -3.82
N PRO A 37 -15.82 46.75 -3.51
CA PRO A 37 -16.06 45.48 -4.18
C PRO A 37 -17.42 44.94 -3.73
N VAL A 38 -18.43 45.01 -4.60
CA VAL A 38 -19.76 44.42 -4.35
C VAL A 38 -19.60 42.90 -4.31
N GLN A 39 -19.52 42.37 -3.09
CA GLN A 39 -19.41 40.95 -2.78
C GLN A 39 -20.74 40.22 -3.08
N MET A 40 -21.08 40.09 -4.36
CA MET A 40 -22.25 39.37 -4.82
C MET A 40 -22.11 37.88 -4.49
N LYS A 41 -22.68 37.48 -3.35
CA LYS A 41 -22.81 36.08 -2.94
C LYS A 41 -23.79 35.37 -3.88
N ALA A 42 -23.29 34.94 -5.05
CA ALA A 42 -24.00 34.05 -5.93
C ALA A 42 -24.31 32.74 -5.20
N LYS A 43 -25.59 32.51 -4.88
CA LYS A 43 -26.07 31.20 -4.43
C LYS A 43 -25.69 30.15 -5.49
N PRO A 44 -25.18 28.96 -5.11
CA PRO A 44 -24.97 27.89 -6.09
C PRO A 44 -26.28 27.54 -6.80
N SER A 45 -26.27 27.58 -8.13
CA SER A 45 -27.36 27.00 -8.92
C SER A 45 -27.45 25.49 -8.63
N ALA A 46 -28.66 24.93 -8.62
CA ALA A 46 -28.91 23.51 -8.30
C ALA A 46 -28.01 22.58 -9.13
N SER A 47 -27.92 22.82 -10.44
CA SER A 47 -27.03 22.08 -11.36
C SER A 47 -25.55 22.08 -10.94
N ARG A 48 -25.03 23.17 -10.36
CA ARG A 48 -23.64 23.21 -9.86
C ARG A 48 -23.47 22.39 -8.57
N THR A 49 -24.53 22.22 -7.79
CA THR A 49 -24.56 21.31 -6.64
C THR A 49 -24.65 19.86 -7.11
N GLU A 50 -25.53 19.55 -8.07
CA GLU A 50 -25.72 18.22 -8.66
C GLU A 50 -24.43 17.70 -9.31
N ILE A 51 -23.81 18.48 -10.20
CA ILE A 51 -22.52 18.16 -10.83
C ILE A 51 -21.44 17.88 -9.77
N LYS A 52 -21.42 18.65 -8.67
CA LYS A 52 -20.49 18.42 -7.56
C LYS A 52 -20.80 17.12 -6.80
N SER A 53 -22.07 16.80 -6.55
CA SER A 53 -22.44 15.53 -5.91
C SER A 53 -22.14 14.32 -6.79
N THR A 54 -22.44 14.37 -8.09
CA THR A 54 -22.15 13.28 -9.04
C THR A 54 -20.64 13.08 -9.19
N ALA A 55 -19.86 14.16 -9.32
CA ALA A 55 -18.40 14.07 -9.33
C ALA A 55 -17.83 13.51 -8.01
N SER A 56 -18.42 13.88 -6.86
CA SER A 56 -18.03 13.33 -5.56
C SER A 56 -18.40 11.84 -5.42
N GLN A 57 -19.55 11.42 -5.94
CA GLN A 57 -19.98 10.02 -5.94
C GLN A 57 -19.09 9.16 -6.85
N MET A 58 -18.79 9.63 -8.07
CA MET A 58 -17.85 8.97 -8.98
C MET A 58 -16.45 8.88 -8.36
N ALA A 59 -15.95 9.96 -7.74
CA ALA A 59 -14.66 9.94 -7.04
C ALA A 59 -14.66 8.93 -5.87
N SER A 60 -15.74 8.83 -5.09
CA SER A 60 -15.85 7.80 -4.05
C SER A 60 -16.00 6.39 -4.59
N GLY A 61 -16.63 6.20 -5.76
CA GLY A 61 -16.75 4.91 -6.42
C GLY A 61 -15.39 4.42 -6.94
N ILE A 62 -14.65 5.29 -7.64
CA ILE A 62 -13.28 5.01 -8.10
C ILE A 62 -12.36 4.72 -6.91
N ALA A 63 -12.40 5.55 -5.85
CA ALA A 63 -11.62 5.31 -4.65
C ALA A 63 -12.01 4.03 -3.87
N ALA A 64 -13.25 3.56 -4.00
CA ALA A 64 -13.68 2.27 -3.44
C ALA A 64 -13.19 1.08 -4.29
N SER A 65 -13.19 1.22 -5.62
CA SER A 65 -12.60 0.23 -6.54
C SER A 65 -11.08 0.13 -6.37
N GLU A 66 -10.37 1.26 -6.30
CA GLU A 66 -8.92 1.31 -6.10
C GLU A 66 -8.50 0.83 -4.70
N ALA A 67 -9.43 0.87 -3.73
CA ALA A 67 -9.23 0.31 -2.40
C ALA A 67 -9.54 -1.19 -2.31
N ALA A 68 -10.21 -1.80 -3.30
CA ALA A 68 -10.52 -3.22 -3.31
C ALA A 68 -9.29 -4.03 -3.73
N LEU A 69 -8.70 -4.78 -2.77
CA LEU A 69 -7.57 -5.64 -3.06
C LEU A 69 -7.93 -6.76 -4.03
N SER A 70 -6.97 -7.15 -4.87
CA SER A 70 -7.09 -8.32 -5.73
C SER A 70 -7.19 -9.61 -4.88
N PRO A 71 -7.91 -10.66 -5.31
CA PRO A 71 -8.10 -11.87 -4.50
C PRO A 71 -6.79 -12.63 -4.19
N GLU A 72 -5.73 -12.42 -4.96
CA GLU A 72 -4.37 -12.87 -4.64
C GLU A 72 -3.74 -12.08 -3.48
N ASP A 73 -3.93 -10.76 -3.40
CA ASP A 73 -3.40 -9.93 -2.31
C ASP A 73 -4.10 -10.24 -0.98
N VAL A 74 -5.40 -10.58 -1.02
CA VAL A 74 -6.14 -11.08 0.15
C VAL A 74 -5.54 -12.39 0.67
N LYS A 75 -5.09 -13.30 -0.22
CA LYS A 75 -4.38 -14.54 0.18
C LYS A 75 -2.95 -14.27 0.67
N LEU A 76 -2.33 -13.15 0.28
CA LEU A 76 -1.10 -12.68 0.91
C LEU A 76 -1.36 -12.13 2.32
N ALA A 77 -2.50 -11.47 2.55
CA ALA A 77 -2.90 -10.95 3.86
C ALA A 77 -3.02 -12.06 4.92
N GLU A 78 -3.58 -13.21 4.56
CA GLU A 78 -3.68 -14.39 5.45
C GLU A 78 -2.32 -14.90 5.97
N ARG A 79 -1.22 -14.56 5.28
CA ARG A 79 0.15 -14.97 5.60
C ARG A 79 0.97 -13.88 6.30
N VAL A 80 0.35 -12.75 6.67
CA VAL A 80 1.03 -11.65 7.38
C VAL A 80 1.19 -11.99 8.87
N GLU A 81 2.42 -11.86 9.37
CA GLU A 81 2.70 -12.01 10.81
C GLU A 81 2.13 -10.79 11.56
N THR A 82 1.13 -11.02 12.43
CA THR A 82 0.41 -9.98 13.17
C THR A 82 0.76 -9.99 14.67
N GLY A 83 0.27 -8.99 15.40
CA GLY A 83 0.61 -8.76 16.80
C GLY A 83 1.81 -7.84 16.96
N LYS A 84 2.49 -7.93 18.10
CA LYS A 84 3.60 -7.02 18.47
C LYS A 84 4.95 -7.71 18.32
N LEU A 85 5.66 -7.42 17.24
CA LEU A 85 6.98 -7.96 16.96
C LEU A 85 8.05 -7.14 17.70
N PRO A 86 8.87 -7.73 18.59
CA PRO A 86 10.11 -7.11 19.05
C PRO A 86 11.12 -7.01 17.89
N CYS A 87 11.95 -5.96 17.91
CA CYS A 87 12.93 -5.64 16.88
C CYS A 87 14.29 -5.25 17.52
N GLU A 88 15.30 -5.00 16.69
CA GLU A 88 16.63 -4.54 17.08
C GLU A 88 16.59 -3.22 17.91
N LEU A 89 17.62 -2.96 18.73
CA LEU A 89 17.73 -1.87 19.71
C LEU A 89 16.57 -1.76 20.73
N GLY A 90 15.77 -2.81 20.90
CA GLY A 90 14.56 -2.77 21.73
C GLY A 90 13.44 -1.92 21.11
N ALA A 91 13.47 -1.72 19.80
CA ALA A 91 12.32 -1.23 19.06
C ALA A 91 11.21 -2.31 18.99
N PHE A 92 10.01 -1.90 18.59
CA PHE A 92 8.92 -2.82 18.29
C PHE A 92 8.07 -2.26 17.16
N VAL A 93 7.48 -3.16 16.37
CA VAL A 93 6.45 -2.85 15.38
C VAL A 93 5.24 -3.71 15.71
N GLU A 94 4.07 -3.09 15.74
CA GLU A 94 2.81 -3.79 16.01
C GLU A 94 1.95 -3.76 14.75
N ILE A 95 1.47 -4.93 14.32
CA ILE A 95 0.73 -5.12 13.07
C ILE A 95 -0.65 -5.66 13.41
N GLN A 96 -1.68 -4.90 13.06
CA GLN A 96 -3.07 -5.21 13.33
C GLN A 96 -3.84 -5.21 12.00
N PRO A 97 -4.63 -6.25 11.66
CA PRO A 97 -5.53 -6.18 10.50
C PRO A 97 -6.54 -5.04 10.68
N ASP A 98 -6.93 -4.39 9.59
CA ASP A 98 -7.93 -3.31 9.63
C ASP A 98 -9.36 -3.90 9.58
N PRO A 99 -10.15 -3.85 10.66
CA PRO A 99 -11.50 -4.41 10.69
C PRO A 99 -12.48 -3.65 9.76
N LYS A 100 -12.09 -2.50 9.19
CA LYS A 100 -12.90 -1.74 8.24
C LYS A 100 -12.63 -2.10 6.77
N SER A 101 -11.53 -2.80 6.48
CA SER A 101 -11.16 -3.18 5.12
C SER A 101 -10.27 -4.43 5.17
N PRO A 102 -10.83 -5.64 4.97
CA PRO A 102 -10.05 -6.87 5.02
C PRO A 102 -8.93 -6.82 3.98
N GLY A 103 -7.75 -7.34 4.35
CA GLY A 103 -6.52 -7.24 3.55
C GLY A 103 -5.67 -6.01 3.85
N TYR A 104 -6.20 -4.95 4.46
CA TYR A 104 -5.37 -3.84 4.97
C TYR A 104 -4.84 -4.14 6.37
N PHE A 105 -3.67 -3.56 6.67
CA PHE A 105 -3.01 -3.63 7.97
C PHE A 105 -2.68 -2.24 8.49
N ASN A 106 -2.99 -2.02 9.76
CA ASN A 106 -2.43 -0.91 10.52
C ASN A 106 -1.07 -1.36 11.04
N VAL A 107 0.00 -0.71 10.59
CA VAL A 107 1.37 -0.95 11.04
C VAL A 107 1.79 0.20 11.96
N LEU A 108 1.89 -0.09 13.25
CA LEU A 108 2.18 0.85 14.32
C LEU A 108 3.65 0.80 14.69
N THR A 109 4.27 1.97 14.81
CA THR A 109 5.58 2.18 15.43
C THR A 109 5.43 3.06 16.67
N LYS A 110 6.53 3.28 17.38
CA LYS A 110 6.60 4.20 18.53
C LYS A 110 6.23 5.66 18.21
N THR A 111 6.26 6.07 16.94
CA THR A 111 6.13 7.49 16.51
C THR A 111 5.14 7.73 15.36
N ALA A 112 4.76 6.69 14.62
CA ALA A 112 3.92 6.78 13.42
C ALA A 112 3.02 5.55 13.28
N ARG A 113 1.90 5.72 12.57
CA ARG A 113 1.01 4.64 12.11
C ARG A 113 0.90 4.72 10.59
N TYR A 114 1.02 3.58 9.93
CA TYR A 114 0.87 3.43 8.48
C TYR A 114 -0.32 2.52 8.20
N ARG A 115 -1.09 2.81 7.14
CA ARG A 115 -2.13 1.92 6.63
C ARG A 115 -1.58 1.25 5.38
N MET A 116 -1.25 -0.02 5.49
CA MET A 116 -0.55 -0.77 4.45
C MET A 116 -1.45 -1.84 3.83
N PHE A 117 -1.13 -2.24 2.61
CA PHE A 117 -1.75 -3.35 1.88
C PHE A 117 -0.64 -4.28 1.36
N PRO A 118 -0.86 -5.61 1.31
CA PRO A 118 0.07 -6.55 0.70
C PRO A 118 0.23 -6.34 -0.81
N VAL A 119 1.43 -6.62 -1.29
CA VAL A 119 1.83 -6.57 -2.70
C VAL A 119 2.68 -7.80 -3.02
N LEU A 120 2.41 -8.44 -4.16
CA LEU A 120 3.19 -9.57 -4.67
C LEU A 120 4.65 -9.21 -4.98
N SER A 121 5.58 -9.65 -4.13
CA SER A 121 7.02 -9.57 -4.38
C SER A 121 7.51 -10.72 -5.27
N ARG A 122 8.34 -10.41 -6.27
CA ARG A 122 9.03 -11.41 -7.12
C ARG A 122 9.91 -12.40 -6.34
N THR A 123 10.26 -12.09 -5.10
CA THR A 123 11.09 -12.93 -4.22
C THR A 123 10.29 -13.86 -3.29
N GLY A 124 8.95 -13.83 -3.35
CA GLY A 124 8.09 -14.63 -2.47
C GLY A 124 7.99 -14.15 -1.02
N ALA A 125 8.87 -13.23 -0.59
CA ALA A 125 8.74 -12.49 0.66
C ALA A 125 7.49 -11.60 0.64
N ILE A 126 6.78 -11.49 1.76
CA ILE A 126 5.57 -10.67 1.83
C ILE A 126 5.98 -9.22 2.02
N ARG A 127 5.44 -8.34 1.18
CA ARG A 127 5.74 -6.91 1.14
C ARG A 127 4.44 -6.17 1.36
N LEU A 128 4.37 -5.30 2.37
CA LEU A 128 3.23 -4.40 2.58
C LEU A 128 3.68 -2.98 2.28
N GLU A 129 2.87 -2.21 1.56
CA GLU A 129 3.17 -0.84 1.16
C GLU A 129 2.13 0.15 1.66
N ASP A 130 2.53 1.38 1.97
CA ASP A 130 1.64 2.53 2.17
C ASP A 130 1.85 3.53 1.03
N GLN A 131 0.82 3.71 0.20
CA GLN A 131 0.83 4.59 -0.98
C GLN A 131 1.17 6.05 -0.64
N ASN A 132 0.82 6.52 0.56
CA ASN A 132 0.95 7.92 0.96
C ASN A 132 2.33 8.25 1.52
N SER A 133 2.95 7.31 2.24
CA SER A 133 4.25 7.52 2.90
C SER A 133 5.44 6.92 2.15
N ALA A 134 5.21 5.98 1.23
CA ALA A 134 6.25 5.09 0.66
C ALA A 134 7.03 4.31 1.75
N THR A 135 6.39 4.08 2.90
CA THR A 135 6.88 3.14 3.90
C THR A 135 6.54 1.73 3.45
N ILE A 136 7.46 0.80 3.64
CA ILE A 136 7.35 -0.60 3.25
C ILE A 136 7.72 -1.51 4.42
N TRP A 137 6.84 -2.45 4.73
CA TRP A 137 7.15 -3.61 5.56
C TRP A 137 7.60 -4.76 4.66
N LEU A 138 8.73 -5.39 4.98
CA LEU A 138 9.21 -6.59 4.29
C LEU A 138 9.34 -7.73 5.30
N GLN A 139 8.56 -8.79 5.08
CA GLN A 139 8.48 -10.00 5.89
C GLN A 139 9.14 -11.15 5.14
N LEU A 140 10.31 -11.57 5.62
CA LEU A 140 11.04 -12.75 5.15
C LEU A 140 10.68 -13.97 6.02
N ALA A 141 11.17 -15.15 5.69
CA ALA A 141 10.84 -16.38 6.44
C ALA A 141 11.32 -16.38 7.90
N ASN A 142 12.40 -15.66 8.21
CA ASN A 142 13.08 -15.70 9.52
C ASN A 142 13.15 -14.34 10.24
N LYS A 143 12.84 -13.23 9.57
CA LYS A 143 12.77 -11.88 10.16
C LYS A 143 11.99 -10.92 9.26
N SER A 144 11.58 -9.81 9.83
CA SER A 144 10.90 -8.70 9.16
C SER A 144 11.63 -7.38 9.40
N MET A 145 11.32 -6.36 8.59
CA MET A 145 11.90 -5.02 8.71
C MET A 145 10.99 -3.96 8.09
N LEU A 146 11.03 -2.75 8.64
CA LEU A 146 10.27 -1.58 8.20
C LEU A 146 11.21 -0.52 7.62
N MET A 147 10.98 -0.10 6.38
CA MET A 147 11.76 0.92 5.69
C MET A 147 10.89 2.08 5.22
N ASP A 148 11.36 3.31 5.40
CA ASP A 148 10.96 4.46 4.59
C ASP A 148 11.78 4.40 3.29
N GLN A 149 11.14 4.12 2.14
CA GLN A 149 11.85 4.08 0.86
C GLN A 149 12.21 5.49 0.37
N LYS A 150 11.37 6.49 0.67
CA LYS A 150 11.52 7.87 0.21
C LYS A 150 12.66 8.60 0.93
N GLY A 151 12.83 8.32 2.22
CA GLY A 151 13.99 8.73 3.02
C GLY A 151 15.17 7.75 2.94
N GLY A 152 15.05 6.64 2.21
CA GLY A 152 16.08 5.59 2.09
C GLY A 152 16.48 4.95 3.43
N LYS A 153 15.58 4.95 4.42
CA LYS A 153 15.93 4.77 5.82
C LYS A 153 15.18 3.62 6.50
N ARG A 154 15.94 2.70 7.11
CA ARG A 154 15.40 1.67 8.00
C ARG A 154 14.83 2.33 9.28
N LEU A 155 13.58 1.98 9.60
CA LEU A 155 12.81 2.49 10.73
C LEU A 155 12.78 1.49 11.91
N ALA A 156 12.73 0.20 11.58
CA ALA A 156 12.90 -0.91 12.51
C ALA A 156 13.46 -2.11 11.75
N ASP A 157 14.46 -2.78 12.32
CA ASP A 157 15.16 -3.91 11.71
C ASP A 157 15.09 -5.16 12.58
N GLU A 158 15.27 -6.32 11.93
CA GLU A 158 15.29 -7.65 12.56
C GLU A 158 14.11 -7.91 13.50
N CYS A 159 12.93 -7.41 13.13
CA CYS A 159 11.68 -7.69 13.82
C CYS A 159 11.32 -9.17 13.68
N MET A 160 10.99 -9.86 14.77
CA MET A 160 10.70 -11.29 14.76
C MET A 160 9.33 -11.60 15.35
N SER A 161 8.51 -12.36 14.62
CA SER A 161 7.35 -13.06 15.19
C SER A 161 7.77 -14.38 15.89
N PRO A 162 6.88 -15.03 16.66
CA PRO A 162 7.15 -16.36 17.21
C PRO A 162 7.43 -17.41 16.12
N GLY A 163 6.67 -17.40 15.02
CA GLY A 163 6.89 -18.30 13.88
C GLY A 163 8.24 -18.06 13.19
N GLN A 164 8.56 -16.79 12.91
CA GLN A 164 9.85 -16.40 12.34
C GLN A 164 11.03 -16.76 13.26
N SER A 165 10.85 -16.69 14.58
CA SER A 165 11.87 -17.09 15.57
C SER A 165 12.19 -18.57 15.50
N ALA A 166 11.17 -19.43 15.36
CA ALA A 166 11.35 -20.88 15.19
C ALA A 166 12.06 -21.22 13.86
N VAL A 167 11.70 -20.55 12.76
CA VAL A 167 12.41 -20.68 11.47
C VAL A 167 13.86 -20.20 11.58
N ALA A 168 14.11 -19.10 12.30
CA ALA A 168 15.45 -18.60 12.55
C ALA A 168 16.30 -19.52 13.43
N GLU A 169 15.69 -20.32 14.32
CA GLU A 169 16.38 -21.35 15.09
C GLU A 169 16.67 -22.60 14.24
N ALA A 170 15.72 -23.04 13.41
CA ALA A 170 15.92 -24.14 12.47
C ALA A 170 17.07 -23.85 11.49
N LEU A 171 17.15 -22.64 10.93
CA LEU A 171 18.23 -22.21 10.04
C LEU A 171 19.61 -22.11 10.71
N LYS A 172 19.68 -21.96 12.04
CA LYS A 172 20.94 -22.04 12.80
C LYS A 172 21.40 -23.48 13.01
N LYS A 173 20.46 -24.43 13.09
CA LYS A 173 20.73 -25.87 13.24
C LYS A 173 21.04 -26.56 11.91
N ASN A 174 20.46 -26.07 10.82
CA ASN A 174 20.69 -26.55 9.46
C ASN A 174 20.71 -25.35 8.49
N PRO A 175 21.88 -24.71 8.28
CA PRO A 175 22.01 -23.62 7.31
C PRO A 175 21.81 -24.12 5.88
N ALA A 176 21.49 -23.21 4.96
CA ALA A 176 21.52 -23.54 3.53
C ALA A 176 22.97 -23.89 3.11
N PRO A 177 23.17 -24.92 2.26
CA PRO A 177 24.51 -25.32 1.82
C PRO A 177 25.22 -24.20 1.06
N SER A 178 26.51 -24.02 1.28
CA SER A 178 27.29 -22.98 0.60
C SER A 178 27.49 -23.35 -0.86
N LEU A 179 27.49 -22.35 -1.76
CA LEU A 179 27.83 -22.55 -3.18
C LEU A 179 29.32 -22.93 -3.42
N LEU A 180 30.10 -23.07 -2.34
CA LEU A 180 31.52 -23.41 -2.31
C LEU A 180 31.77 -24.82 -1.76
N ASP A 181 30.77 -25.43 -1.11
CA ASP A 181 30.85 -26.82 -0.67
C ASP A 181 30.69 -27.75 -1.87
N ALA A 182 31.39 -28.87 -1.88
CA ALA A 182 31.25 -29.86 -2.95
C ALA A 182 29.77 -30.34 -3.04
N PRO A 183 29.22 -30.61 -4.24
CA PRO A 183 27.80 -30.93 -4.39
C PRO A 183 27.37 -32.10 -3.51
N VAL A 184 26.70 -31.78 -2.40
CA VAL A 184 26.12 -32.79 -1.51
C VAL A 184 25.11 -33.57 -2.35
N PRO A 185 25.27 -34.90 -2.53
CA PRO A 185 24.38 -35.67 -3.39
C PRO A 185 22.97 -35.55 -2.82
N ALA A 186 22.07 -34.98 -3.62
CA ALA A 186 20.73 -34.60 -3.19
C ALA A 186 19.94 -35.85 -2.80
N LYS A 187 19.96 -36.19 -1.50
CA LYS A 187 19.06 -37.18 -0.91
C LYS A 187 17.65 -36.68 -1.17
N SER A 188 16.93 -37.40 -2.02
CA SER A 188 15.61 -37.02 -2.51
C SER A 188 14.61 -37.01 -1.35
N SER A 189 14.37 -35.82 -0.79
CA SER A 189 13.23 -35.54 0.10
C SER A 189 11.94 -35.59 -0.69
N SER A 190 11.55 -36.81 -1.08
CA SER A 190 10.22 -37.13 -1.56
C SER A 190 9.20 -37.04 -0.42
N ALA A 191 7.94 -36.76 -0.77
CA ALA A 191 6.76 -36.86 0.07
C ALA A 191 6.69 -35.93 1.33
N ALA A 192 6.48 -34.64 1.09
CA ALA A 192 5.51 -33.87 1.87
C ALA A 192 4.67 -33.04 0.87
N ALA A 193 3.34 -33.23 0.85
CA ALA A 193 2.54 -32.86 -0.30
C ALA A 193 2.26 -31.35 -0.42
N ALA A 194 2.45 -30.82 -1.63
CA ALA A 194 1.78 -29.63 -2.13
C ALA A 194 0.97 -30.02 -3.40
N PRO A 195 -0.28 -29.58 -3.57
CA PRO A 195 -1.12 -30.02 -4.69
C PRO A 195 -0.64 -29.40 -6.01
N SER A 196 -0.31 -30.27 -6.98
CA SER A 196 0.16 -29.88 -8.31
C SER A 196 -0.93 -29.16 -9.12
N GLN A 197 -0.65 -27.94 -9.58
CA GLN A 197 -1.41 -27.32 -10.66
C GLN A 197 -0.79 -27.73 -12.01
N PRO A 198 -1.58 -28.21 -13.00
CA PRO A 198 -1.03 -28.64 -14.28
C PRO A 198 -0.69 -27.45 -15.18
N ALA A 199 0.60 -27.13 -15.30
CA ALA A 199 1.09 -26.18 -16.29
C ALA A 199 1.04 -26.81 -17.70
N VAL A 200 0.06 -26.42 -18.51
CA VAL A 200 -0.05 -26.85 -19.91
C VAL A 200 1.01 -26.14 -20.75
N VAL A 201 2.09 -26.84 -21.06
CA VAL A 201 3.16 -26.35 -21.95
C VAL A 201 2.75 -26.55 -23.40
N VAL A 202 2.34 -25.47 -24.07
CA VAL A 202 2.17 -25.46 -25.54
C VAL A 202 3.50 -25.10 -26.18
N GLN A 203 4.06 -26.01 -26.97
CA GLN A 203 5.27 -25.75 -27.77
C GLN A 203 4.92 -25.13 -29.13
N PRO A 204 5.71 -24.18 -29.66
CA PRO A 204 5.48 -23.61 -30.98
C PRO A 204 6.17 -24.46 -32.06
N THR A 205 5.40 -25.20 -32.87
CA THR A 205 5.93 -25.98 -34.00
C THR A 205 5.29 -25.58 -35.33
N GLY A 206 6.13 -25.05 -36.24
CA GLY A 206 6.04 -25.25 -37.69
C GLY A 206 4.74 -24.87 -38.41
N LEU A 207 4.80 -23.78 -39.18
CA LEU A 207 3.87 -23.54 -40.30
C LEU A 207 3.97 -24.70 -41.31
N PRO A 208 2.84 -25.15 -41.89
CA PRO A 208 2.78 -25.06 -43.35
C PRO A 208 1.46 -24.52 -43.91
N SER A 209 1.52 -24.16 -45.19
CA SER A 209 0.52 -23.53 -46.05
C SER A 209 -0.89 -24.12 -46.03
N ALA A 210 -1.88 -23.25 -46.28
CA ALA A 210 -3.26 -23.63 -46.60
C ALA A 210 -3.36 -24.40 -47.94
N PRO A 211 -4.51 -25.06 -48.16
CA PRO A 211 -5.40 -24.54 -49.20
C PRO A 211 -6.80 -24.17 -48.67
N MET A 212 -7.56 -23.47 -49.51
CA MET A 212 -8.88 -22.93 -49.18
C MET A 212 -9.98 -23.99 -49.37
N SER A 213 -11.01 -23.97 -48.51
CA SER A 213 -12.34 -24.51 -48.85
C SER A 213 -13.42 -23.79 -48.04
N SER A 214 -14.57 -23.55 -48.67
CA SER A 214 -15.64 -22.69 -48.14
C SER A 214 -16.66 -23.47 -47.32
N ALA A 215 -16.98 -22.99 -46.11
CA ALA A 215 -18.14 -23.44 -45.34
C ALA A 215 -18.89 -22.24 -44.75
N VAL A 216 -20.17 -22.14 -45.12
CA VAL A 216 -21.08 -21.02 -44.85
C VAL A 216 -21.58 -21.03 -43.39
N VAL A 217 -21.84 -19.82 -42.89
CA VAL A 217 -22.59 -19.41 -41.67
C VAL A 217 -23.79 -20.31 -41.29
N PRO A 218 -24.24 -20.36 -40.00
CA PRO A 218 -24.74 -19.17 -39.29
C PRO A 218 -24.39 -19.00 -37.80
N MET A 219 -24.54 -17.74 -37.34
CA MET A 219 -24.73 -17.41 -35.92
C MET A 219 -26.06 -17.96 -35.41
N THR A 220 -26.08 -18.39 -34.15
CA THR A 220 -27.31 -18.47 -33.35
C THR A 220 -27.15 -17.64 -32.08
N ASP A 221 -28.04 -16.65 -31.91
CA ASP A 221 -28.21 -15.94 -30.65
C ASP A 221 -28.86 -16.88 -29.62
N ALA A 222 -28.47 -16.76 -28.36
CA ALA A 222 -29.02 -17.52 -27.25
C ALA A 222 -29.21 -16.65 -25.98
N SER A 223 -29.81 -15.47 -26.17
CA SER A 223 -30.25 -14.59 -25.08
C SER A 223 -31.19 -15.32 -24.11
N ALA A 224 -30.68 -15.68 -22.93
CA ALA A 224 -31.45 -16.39 -21.90
C ALA A 224 -32.11 -15.40 -20.90
N PRO A 225 -33.44 -15.41 -20.73
CA PRO A 225 -34.13 -14.53 -19.80
C PRO A 225 -34.03 -15.02 -18.35
N VAL A 226 -33.78 -14.11 -17.41
CA VAL A 226 -33.80 -14.39 -15.96
C VAL A 226 -35.26 -14.38 -15.46
N PRO A 227 -35.74 -15.44 -14.76
CA PRO A 227 -37.08 -15.46 -14.21
C PRO A 227 -37.20 -14.53 -12.98
N ALA A 228 -38.27 -13.73 -12.92
CA ALA A 228 -38.55 -12.84 -11.81
C ALA A 228 -39.07 -13.59 -10.57
N GLN A 229 -38.66 -13.18 -9.37
CA GLN A 229 -39.26 -13.62 -8.11
C GLN A 229 -40.51 -12.79 -7.80
N PRO A 230 -41.63 -13.40 -7.37
CA PRO A 230 -42.83 -12.67 -6.99
C PRO A 230 -42.66 -12.01 -5.60
N ALA A 231 -43.05 -10.73 -5.50
CA ALA A 231 -43.19 -10.07 -4.21
C ALA A 231 -44.43 -10.59 -3.48
N SER A 232 -44.27 -11.02 -2.23
CA SER A 232 -45.38 -11.35 -1.34
C SER A 232 -45.66 -10.18 -0.40
N ALA A 233 -46.91 -9.75 -0.30
CA ALA A 233 -47.34 -8.60 0.50
C ALA A 233 -48.56 -8.96 1.37
N ALA A 234 -48.84 -8.10 2.35
CA ALA A 234 -49.93 -8.17 3.32
C ALA A 234 -49.87 -9.30 4.36
N ARG A 235 -49.49 -8.91 5.58
CA ARG A 235 -50.53 -8.72 6.62
C ARG A 235 -50.15 -7.61 7.59
#